data_AF-A0A0U1E0G9-F1
#
_entry.id   AF-A0A0U1E0G9-F1
#
_cell.length_a   1.000
_cell.length_b   1.000
_cell.length_c   1.000
_cell.angle_alpha   90.00
_cell.angle_beta   90.00
_cell.angle_gamma   90.00
#
_symmetry.space_group_name_H-M   'P 1'
#
loop_
_entity.id
_entity.type
_entity.pdbx_description
1 polymer ?
#
loop_
_entity_poly.entity_id
_entity_poly.type
_entity_poly.pdbx_seq_one_letter_code
_entity_poly.pdbx_strand_id
1 'polypeptide(L)'
;MQNDDPSIHAETDAFRAAGRQRGYRSTIMVTTLSPCWYCSGLVRQFNIGAVVIGESRTFTGGHDWLAEHGVAVTVLDDDRCVTMMEEFIAERPDLWAEDIGE
;
A
#
# COMPACT_ATOMS: atom_id res chain seq x y z
N MET A 1 -2.26 -3.40 12.50
CA MET A 1 -3.50 -2.98 13.19
C MET A 1 -3.58 -1.47 13.06
N GLN A 2 -4.75 -0.93 12.72
CA GLN A 2 -4.93 0.51 12.51
C GLN A 2 -4.84 1.33 13.81
N ASN A 3 -4.91 0.66 14.98
CA ASN A 3 -4.72 1.25 16.32
C ASN A 3 -5.57 2.50 16.58
N ASP A 4 -6.76 2.61 15.96
CA ASP A 4 -7.63 3.80 16.00
C ASP A 4 -6.92 5.09 15.53
N ASP A 5 -5.87 4.96 14.71
CA ASP A 5 -5.12 6.04 14.09
C ASP A 5 -5.44 6.05 12.58
N PRO A 6 -6.18 7.06 12.07
CA PRO A 6 -6.60 7.13 10.67
C PRO A 6 -5.43 7.37 9.71
N SER A 7 -4.20 7.59 10.20
CA SER A 7 -2.99 7.66 9.38
C SER A 7 -2.28 6.31 9.23
N ILE A 8 -2.72 5.26 9.92
CA ILE A 8 -2.09 3.93 9.85
C ILE A 8 -2.75 3.09 8.76
N HIS A 9 -2.09 3.05 7.61
CA HIS A 9 -2.28 2.03 6.60
C HIS A 9 -1.16 0.99 6.74
N ALA A 10 -1.31 -0.18 6.12
CA ALA A 10 -0.30 -1.25 6.21
C ALA A 10 1.10 -0.78 5.78
N GLU A 11 1.20 0.06 4.75
CA GLU A 11 2.45 0.60 4.23
C GLU A 11 3.10 1.60 5.20
N THR A 12 2.29 2.42 5.87
CA THR A 12 2.80 3.38 6.86
C THR A 12 3.22 2.65 8.14
N ASP A 13 2.50 1.61 8.55
CA ASP A 13 2.87 0.73 9.67
C ASP A 13 4.19 -0.01 9.37
N ALA A 14 4.31 -0.60 8.18
CA ALA A 14 5.53 -1.27 7.73
C ALA A 14 6.73 -0.31 7.69
N PHE A 15 6.53 0.92 7.21
CA PHE A 15 7.56 1.96 7.23
C PHE A 15 7.98 2.36 8.66
N ARG A 16 7.01 2.53 9.57
CA ARG A 16 7.28 2.82 10.99
C ARG A 16 8.08 1.68 11.63
N ALA A 17 7.70 0.43 11.36
CA ALA A 17 8.38 -0.77 11.87
C ALA A 17 9.80 -0.94 11.32
N ALA A 18 10.06 -0.55 10.07
CA ALA A 18 11.40 -0.54 9.47
C ALA A 18 12.37 0.40 10.19
N GLY A 19 11.86 1.38 10.94
CA GLY A 19 12.62 2.28 11.81
C GLY A 19 13.53 3.24 11.04
N ARG A 20 14.26 4.11 11.74
CA ARG A 20 15.11 5.12 11.08
C ARG A 20 16.24 4.46 10.28
N GLN A 21 16.26 4.72 8.97
CA GLN A 21 17.33 4.30 8.06
C GLN A 21 18.14 5.49 7.56
N ARG A 22 19.36 5.24 7.05
CA ARG A 22 20.15 6.28 6.34
C ARG A 22 19.52 6.69 5.01
N GLY A 23 18.71 5.81 4.43
CA GLY A 23 17.92 6.01 3.22
C GLY A 23 17.21 4.72 2.84
N TYR A 24 16.09 4.82 2.12
CA TYR A 24 15.26 3.67 1.73
C TYR A 24 15.40 3.28 0.26
N ARG A 25 16.31 3.91 -0.49
CA ARG A 25 16.47 3.65 -1.93
C ARG A 25 16.79 2.20 -2.28
N SER A 26 17.48 1.48 -1.39
CA SER A 26 17.81 0.07 -1.59
C SER A 26 16.76 -0.90 -1.03
N THR A 27 15.61 -0.40 -0.55
CA THR A 27 14.54 -1.24 0.01
C THR A 27 13.43 -1.49 -1.00
N ILE A 28 12.72 -2.60 -0.79
CA ILE A 28 11.51 -2.96 -1.51
C ILE A 28 10.37 -2.94 -0.49
N MET A 29 9.32 -2.17 -0.77
CA MET A 29 8.08 -2.24 -0.01
C MET A 29 7.18 -3.33 -0.60
N VAL A 30 6.60 -4.17 0.25
CA VAL A 30 5.67 -5.22 -0.17
C VAL A 30 4.32 -4.94 0.48
N THR A 31 3.28 -4.85 -0.32
CA THR A 31 1.90 -4.60 0.12
C THR A 31 0.96 -5.59 -0.56
N THR A 32 -0.08 -6.03 0.15
CA THR A 32 -1.09 -6.96 -0.39
C THR A 32 -2.01 -6.27 -1.40
N LEU A 33 -2.28 -4.99 -1.22
CA LEU A 33 -3.16 -4.18 -2.06
C LEU A 33 -2.40 -2.98 -2.64
N SER A 34 -2.82 -2.54 -3.82
CA SER A 34 -2.32 -1.32 -4.44
C SER A 34 -2.30 -0.15 -3.45
N PRO A 35 -1.16 0.57 -3.30
CA PRO A 35 -1.09 1.68 -2.36
C PRO A 35 -1.97 2.85 -2.75
N CYS A 36 -2.69 3.42 -1.78
CA CYS A 36 -3.45 4.65 -1.95
C CYS A 36 -2.53 5.84 -2.24
N TRP A 37 -3.10 7.02 -2.51
CA TRP A 37 -2.29 8.23 -2.78
C TRP A 37 -1.42 8.66 -1.60
N TYR A 38 -1.90 8.47 -0.36
CA TYR A 38 -1.13 8.78 0.83
C TYR A 38 0.10 7.87 0.96
N CYS A 39 -0.08 6.54 0.85
CA CYS A 39 1.01 5.57 0.88
C CYS A 39 1.95 5.73 -0.31
N SER A 40 1.43 6.05 -1.51
CA SER A 40 2.26 6.38 -2.68
C SER A 40 3.11 7.62 -2.46
N GLY A 41 2.56 8.65 -1.82
CA GLY A 41 3.30 9.83 -1.39
C GLY A 41 4.46 9.48 -0.46
N LEU A 42 4.25 8.57 0.51
CA LEU A 42 5.31 8.07 1.40
C LEU A 42 6.43 7.37 0.60
N VAL A 43 6.07 6.43 -0.29
CA VAL A 43 7.03 5.70 -1.14
C VAL A 43 7.90 6.68 -1.91
N ARG A 44 7.28 7.69 -2.53
CA ARG A 44 7.99 8.72 -3.29
C ARG A 44 8.87 9.59 -2.41
N GLN A 45 8.33 10.09 -1.31
CA GLN A 45 8.98 11.05 -0.41
C GLN A 45 10.25 10.46 0.22
N PHE A 46 10.22 9.17 0.59
CA PHE A 46 11.37 8.48 1.18
C PHE A 46 12.25 7.77 0.15
N ASN A 47 11.91 7.90 -1.14
CA ASN A 47 12.66 7.35 -2.26
C ASN A 47 12.84 5.83 -2.14
N ILE A 48 11.77 5.11 -1.78
CA ILE A 48 11.77 3.64 -1.76
C ILE A 48 11.97 3.15 -3.20
N GLY A 49 12.93 2.25 -3.40
CA GLY A 49 13.38 1.89 -4.75
C GLY A 49 12.40 1.04 -5.55
N ALA A 50 11.62 0.20 -4.87
CA ALA A 50 10.65 -0.67 -5.52
C ALA A 50 9.43 -0.96 -4.63
N VAL A 51 8.31 -1.29 -5.27
CA VAL A 51 7.09 -1.76 -4.62
C VAL A 51 6.62 -3.05 -5.30
N VAL A 52 6.36 -4.07 -4.50
CA VAL A 52 5.68 -5.30 -4.92
C VAL A 52 4.26 -5.27 -4.34
N ILE A 53 3.28 -5.47 -5.21
CA ILE A 53 1.86 -5.34 -4.91
C ILE A 53 1.19 -6.69 -5.14
N GLY A 54 0.44 -7.18 -4.15
CA GLY A 54 -0.32 -8.42 -4.27
C GLY A 54 -1.39 -8.31 -5.35
N GLU A 55 -2.27 -7.33 -5.26
CA GLU A 55 -3.35 -7.11 -6.23
C GLU A 55 -3.76 -5.63 -6.36
N SER A 56 -4.43 -5.30 -7.47
CA SER A 56 -4.99 -3.96 -7.75
C SER A 56 -6.42 -4.00 -8.31
N ARG A 57 -7.08 -5.16 -8.28
CA ARG A 57 -8.42 -5.38 -8.82
C ARG A 57 -9.49 -4.77 -7.92
N THR A 58 -9.38 -4.95 -6.60
CA THR A 58 -10.39 -4.48 -5.64
C THR A 58 -10.27 -2.99 -5.36
N PHE A 59 -9.05 -2.46 -5.46
CA PHE A 59 -8.74 -1.04 -5.37
C PHE A 59 -7.47 -0.72 -6.15
N THR A 60 -7.50 0.39 -6.89
CA THR A 60 -6.35 0.93 -7.62
C THR A 60 -6.08 2.34 -7.12
N GLY A 61 -4.90 2.54 -6.54
CA GLY A 61 -4.43 3.83 -6.04
C GLY A 61 -3.36 4.45 -6.95
N GLY A 62 -2.21 4.80 -6.37
CA GLY A 62 -1.18 5.62 -7.04
C GLY A 62 0.01 4.86 -7.63
N HIS A 63 -0.05 3.54 -7.80
CA HIS A 63 1.13 2.76 -8.20
C HIS A 63 1.60 3.00 -9.63
N ASP A 64 0.71 3.31 -10.57
CA ASP A 64 1.11 3.70 -11.93
C ASP A 64 1.89 5.01 -11.92
N TRP A 65 1.45 5.99 -11.11
CA TRP A 65 2.17 7.25 -10.91
C TRP A 65 3.55 7.03 -10.29
N LEU A 66 3.70 6.08 -9.37
CA LEU A 66 5.02 5.71 -8.84
C LEU A 66 5.94 5.16 -9.93
N ALA A 67 5.42 4.31 -10.82
CA ALA A 67 6.18 3.76 -11.95
C ALA A 67 6.65 4.88 -12.90
N GLU A 68 5.78 5.84 -13.22
CA GLU A 68 6.12 7.02 -14.02
C GLU A 68 7.25 7.85 -13.38
N HIS A 69 7.36 7.84 -12.05
CA HIS A 69 8.38 8.57 -11.29
C HIS A 69 9.61 7.72 -10.93
N GLY A 70 9.79 6.58 -11.60
CA GLY A 70 11.02 5.79 -11.56
C GLY A 70 11.11 4.80 -10.40
N VAL A 71 10.02 4.54 -9.69
CA VAL A 71 9.94 3.43 -8.73
C VAL A 71 9.69 2.14 -9.51
N ALA A 72 10.44 1.07 -9.20
CA ALA A 72 10.17 -0.22 -9.82
C ALA A 72 8.90 -0.84 -9.22
N VAL A 73 7.85 -1.01 -10.03
CA VAL A 73 6.56 -1.55 -9.59
C VAL A 73 6.36 -2.95 -10.16
N THR A 74 5.91 -3.89 -9.33
CA THR A 74 5.51 -5.24 -9.74
C THR A 74 4.15 -5.55 -9.12
N VAL A 75 3.14 -5.78 -9.95
CA VAL A 75 1.83 -6.28 -9.53
C VAL A 75 1.79 -7.77 -9.79
N LEU A 76 1.59 -8.56 -8.73
CA LEU A 76 1.59 -10.02 -8.79
C LEU A 76 0.25 -10.58 -9.29
N ASP A 77 -0.82 -9.81 -9.13
CA ASP A 77 -2.18 -10.23 -9.46
C ASP A 77 -2.57 -11.54 -8.73
N ASP A 78 -2.23 -11.61 -7.44
CA ASP A 78 -2.38 -12.79 -6.59
C ASP A 78 -3.83 -12.96 -6.14
N ASP A 79 -4.48 -14.02 -6.63
CA ASP A 79 -5.87 -14.33 -6.30
C ASP A 79 -6.12 -14.47 -4.78
N ARG A 80 -5.11 -14.85 -3.99
CA ARG A 80 -5.25 -14.91 -2.52
C ARG A 80 -5.41 -13.53 -1.90
N CYS A 81 -4.75 -12.52 -2.46
CA CYS A 81 -4.91 -11.13 -2.01
C CYS A 81 -6.27 -10.59 -2.45
N VAL A 82 -6.70 -10.91 -3.68
CA VAL A 82 -8.00 -10.50 -4.22
C VAL A 82 -9.13 -11.06 -3.36
N THR A 83 -9.15 -12.38 -3.14
CA THR A 83 -10.19 -13.02 -2.31
C THR A 83 -10.21 -12.46 -0.89
N MET A 84 -9.05 -12.23 -0.28
CA MET A 84 -8.96 -11.63 1.05
C MET A 84 -9.59 -10.23 1.11
N MET A 85 -9.33 -9.39 0.10
CA MET A 85 -9.90 -8.05 0.04
C MET A 85 -11.40 -8.07 -0.29
N GLU A 86 -11.85 -8.92 -1.22
CA GLU A 86 -13.26 -9.08 -1.55
C GLU A 86 -14.08 -9.53 -0.33
N GLU A 87 -13.58 -10.52 0.43
CA GLU A 87 -14.21 -10.99 1.67
C GLU A 87 -14.29 -9.87 2.71
N PHE A 88 -13.18 -9.16 2.96
CA PHE A 88 -13.15 -8.05 3.92
C PHE A 88 -14.11 -6.92 3.55
N ILE A 89 -14.12 -6.49 2.28
CA ILE A 89 -14.99 -5.41 1.79
C ILE A 89 -16.46 -5.81 1.91
N ALA A 90 -16.79 -7.07 1.59
CA ALA A 90 -18.15 -7.58 1.71
C ALA A 90 -18.61 -7.68 3.18
N GLU A 91 -17.73 -8.10 4.08
CA GLU A 91 -18.06 -8.25 5.50
C GLU A 91 -18.10 -6.92 6.26
N ARG A 92 -17.25 -5.94 5.88
CA ARG A 92 -17.02 -4.70 6.63
C ARG A 92 -16.98 -3.45 5.71
N PRO A 93 -18.02 -3.18 4.91
CA PRO A 93 -18.00 -2.11 3.91
C PRO A 93 -17.80 -0.71 4.50
N ASP A 94 -18.42 -0.41 5.66
CA ASP A 94 -18.28 0.91 6.30
C ASP A 94 -16.85 1.16 6.79
N LEU A 95 -16.17 0.12 7.29
CA LEU A 95 -14.78 0.21 7.73
C LEU A 95 -13.84 0.38 6.54
N TRP A 96 -14.13 -0.30 5.43
CA TRP A 96 -13.39 -0.11 4.20
C TRP A 96 -13.53 1.31 3.66
N ALA A 97 -14.76 1.85 3.62
CA ALA A 97 -15.00 3.22 3.19
C ALA A 97 -14.24 4.23 4.07
N GLU A 98 -14.25 4.06 5.39
CA GLU A 98 -13.46 4.87 6.32
C GLU A 98 -11.95 4.83 5.99
N ASP A 99 -11.39 3.65 5.70
CA ASP A 99 -9.96 3.47 5.41
C ASP A 99 -9.52 4.13 4.10
N ILE A 100 -10.44 4.32 3.14
CA ILE A 100 -10.16 5.04 1.89
C ILE A 100 -10.70 6.48 1.86
N GLY A 101 -11.35 6.93 2.93
CA GLY A 101 -11.88 8.29 3.09
C GLY A 101 -13.20 8.57 2.35
N GLU A 102 -14.05 7.54 2.18
CA GLU A 102 -15.40 7.62 1.58
C GLU A 102 -16.54 7.52 2.61
#